data_AF-A0AAJ2JQV0-F1
#
_entry.id   AF-A0AAJ2JQV0-F1
#
_cell.length_a   1.000
_cell.length_b   1.000
_cell.length_c   1.000
_cell.angle_alpha   90.00
_cell.angle_beta   90.00
_cell.angle_gamma   90.00
#
_symmetry.space_group_name_H-M   'P 1'
#
loop_
_entity.id
_entity.type
_entity.pdbx_description
1 polymer ?
#
loop_
_entity_poly.entity_id
_entity_poly.type
_entity_poly.pdbx_seq_one_letter_code
_entity_poly.pdbx_strand_id
1 'polypeptide(L)'
;MAEKTQTFPLEINELNRRIRMVEIKTNMLEERISSIEKLIQQLRDDIKIIKDLEEKKISDIKNEISSIIESIKAIDKKTDQFATKVELQKIKILLEVFNPLTSNFVLKEELESKLEELKKSILKQENKI
;
A
#
# COMPACT_ATOMS: atom_id res chain seq x y z
N MET A 1 2.26 -90.62 31.84
CA MET A 1 2.79 -90.52 30.47
C MET A 1 2.04 -89.39 29.78
N ALA A 2 2.76 -88.38 29.33
CA ALA A 2 2.20 -87.13 28.81
C ALA A 2 1.71 -87.33 27.37
N GLU A 3 0.40 -87.15 27.15
CA GLU A 3 -0.18 -87.01 25.80
C GLU A 3 0.14 -85.61 25.27
N LYS A 4 1.26 -85.50 24.55
CA LYS A 4 1.53 -84.40 23.64
C LYS A 4 0.89 -84.75 22.29
N THR A 5 -0.36 -84.33 22.04
CA THR A 5 -0.89 -84.36 20.66
C THR A 5 -2.08 -83.41 20.48
N GLN A 6 -1.94 -82.51 19.49
CA GLN A 6 -2.96 -81.65 18.85
C GLN A 6 -3.16 -80.17 19.30
N THR A 7 -2.13 -79.44 19.75
CA THR A 7 -2.22 -77.95 19.83
C THR A 7 -1.65 -77.22 18.61
N PHE A 8 -0.71 -77.83 17.88
CA PHE A 8 -0.04 -77.25 16.70
C PHE A 8 -0.97 -76.68 15.61
N PRO A 9 -2.09 -77.34 15.23
CA PRO A 9 -2.96 -76.81 14.17
C PRO A 9 -3.72 -75.54 14.60
N LEU A 10 -4.03 -75.42 15.89
CA LEU A 10 -4.78 -74.29 16.45
C LEU A 10 -3.91 -73.04 16.56
N GLU A 11 -2.67 -73.19 17.03
CA GLU A 11 -1.69 -72.11 17.12
C GLU A 11 -1.35 -71.55 15.74
N ILE A 12 -1.16 -72.42 14.73
CA ILE A 12 -0.92 -72.02 13.34
C ILE A 12 -2.13 -71.25 12.77
N ASN A 13 -3.36 -71.69 13.08
CA ASN A 13 -4.57 -70.99 12.63
C ASN A 13 -4.70 -69.60 13.27
N GLU A 14 -4.37 -69.45 14.54
CA GLU A 14 -4.38 -68.16 15.22
C GLU A 14 -3.32 -67.22 14.65
N LEU A 15 -2.12 -67.73 14.39
CA LEU A 15 -1.05 -66.97 13.72
C LEU A 15 -1.47 -66.53 12.32
N ASN A 16 -2.06 -67.41 11.51
CA ASN A 16 -2.59 -67.05 10.19
C ASN A 16 -3.69 -65.98 10.26
N ARG A 17 -4.58 -66.06 11.25
CA ARG A 17 -5.59 -65.03 11.49
C ARG A 17 -4.96 -63.69 11.84
N ARG A 18 -3.93 -63.69 12.70
CA ARG A 18 -3.18 -62.48 13.08
C ARG A 18 -2.46 -61.87 11.88
N ILE A 19 -1.78 -62.68 11.07
CA ILE A 19 -1.11 -62.25 9.84
C ILE A 19 -2.13 -61.56 8.92
N ARG A 20 -3.27 -62.20 8.66
CA ARG A 20 -4.32 -61.63 7.81
C ARG A 20 -4.84 -60.29 8.33
N MET A 21 -5.02 -60.16 9.65
CA MET A 21 -5.43 -58.90 10.27
C MET A 21 -4.38 -57.80 10.13
N VAL A 22 -3.09 -58.17 10.21
CA VAL A 22 -1.99 -57.23 9.98
C VAL A 22 -1.96 -56.79 8.52
N GLU A 23 -2.08 -57.71 7.56
CA GLU A 23 -2.13 -57.39 6.13
C GLU A 23 -3.27 -56.42 5.79
N ILE A 24 -4.48 -56.66 6.32
CA ILE A 24 -5.61 -55.75 6.13
C ILE A 24 -5.30 -54.36 6.70
N LYS A 25 -4.73 -54.29 7.90
CA LYS A 25 -4.35 -53.01 8.51
C LYS A 25 -3.27 -52.30 7.71
N THR A 26 -2.29 -53.02 7.19
CA THR A 26 -1.23 -52.47 6.33
C THR A 26 -1.82 -51.86 5.07
N ASN A 27 -2.70 -52.59 4.37
CA ASN A 27 -3.37 -52.08 3.16
C ASN A 27 -4.19 -50.81 3.45
N MET A 28 -4.93 -50.78 4.56
CA MET A 28 -5.68 -49.58 4.97
C MET A 28 -4.75 -48.40 5.31
N LEU A 29 -3.57 -48.66 5.88
CA LEU A 29 -2.59 -47.61 6.15
C LEU A 29 -1.98 -47.07 4.85
N GLU A 30 -1.67 -47.94 3.90
CA GLU A 30 -1.15 -47.54 2.58
C GLU A 30 -2.14 -46.65 1.81
N GLU A 31 -3.43 -47.01 1.81
CA GLU A 31 -4.48 -46.18 1.20
C GLU A 31 -4.59 -44.79 1.86
N ARG A 32 -4.49 -44.75 3.20
CA ARG A 32 -4.50 -43.50 3.96
C ARG A 32 -3.27 -42.65 3.67
N ILE A 33 -2.09 -43.27 3.59
CA ILE A 33 -0.84 -42.59 3.25
C ILE A 33 -0.97 -42.00 1.85
N SER A 34 -1.41 -42.78 0.86
CA SER A 34 -1.61 -42.28 -0.51
C SER A 34 -2.59 -41.11 -0.58
N SER A 35 -3.66 -41.16 0.22
CA SER A 35 -4.63 -40.06 0.30
C SER A 35 -4.02 -38.81 0.92
N ILE A 36 -3.22 -38.95 1.98
CA ILE A 36 -2.51 -37.84 2.63
C ILE A 36 -1.48 -37.24 1.67
N GLU A 37 -0.72 -38.05 0.94
CA GLU A 37 0.27 -37.57 -0.04
C GLU A 37 -0.40 -36.75 -1.14
N LYS A 38 -1.57 -37.18 -1.64
CA LYS A 38 -2.36 -36.40 -2.61
C LYS A 38 -2.80 -35.05 -2.04
N LEU A 39 -3.28 -35.03 -0.79
CA LEU A 39 -3.68 -33.79 -0.12
C LEU A 39 -2.49 -32.84 0.10
N ILE A 40 -1.33 -33.38 0.50
CA ILE A 40 -0.10 -32.60 0.66
C ILE A 40 0.33 -32.00 -0.68
N GLN A 41 0.25 -32.77 -1.76
CA GLN A 41 0.58 -32.28 -3.09
C GLN A 41 -0.36 -31.15 -3.54
N GLN A 42 -1.67 -31.31 -3.33
CA GLN A 42 -2.65 -30.26 -3.60
C GLN A 42 -2.36 -28.98 -2.80
N LEU A 43 -2.16 -29.10 -1.48
CA LEU A 43 -1.84 -27.95 -0.62
C LEU A 43 -0.55 -27.25 -1.06
N ARG A 44 0.45 -28.00 -1.52
CA ARG A 44 1.70 -27.44 -2.04
C ARG A 44 1.47 -26.61 -3.29
N ASP A 45 0.64 -27.10 -4.20
CA ASP A 45 0.30 -26.42 -5.45
C ASP A 45 -0.54 -25.16 -5.17
N ASP A 46 -1.51 -25.25 -4.25
CA ASP A 46 -2.31 -24.09 -3.80
C ASP A 46 -1.45 -23.00 -3.17
N ILE A 47 -0.53 -23.37 -2.27
CA ILE A 47 0.40 -22.42 -1.64
C ILE A 47 1.27 -21.74 -2.70
N LYS A 48 1.72 -22.48 -3.71
CA LYS A 48 2.52 -21.91 -4.80
C LYS A 48 1.72 -20.87 -5.58
N ILE A 49 0.48 -21.18 -5.94
CA ILE A 49 -0.41 -20.24 -6.64
C ILE A 49 -0.65 -18.98 -5.80
N ILE A 50 -0.95 -19.14 -4.52
CA ILE A 50 -1.16 -18.00 -3.60
C ILE A 50 0.09 -17.15 -3.53
N LYS A 51 1.27 -17.77 -3.41
CA LYS A 51 2.55 -17.07 -3.36
C LYS A 51 2.78 -16.25 -4.63
N ASP A 52 2.60 -16.85 -5.80
CA ASP A 52 2.79 -16.16 -7.09
C ASP A 52 1.82 -14.97 -7.25
N LEU A 53 0.57 -15.11 -6.78
CA LEU A 53 -0.42 -14.03 -6.77
C LEU A 53 -0.04 -12.89 -5.82
N GLU A 54 0.43 -13.21 -4.62
CA GLU A 54 0.87 -12.21 -3.64
C GLU A 54 2.14 -11.49 -4.11
N GLU A 55 3.11 -12.19 -4.71
CA GLU A 55 4.29 -11.56 -5.31
C GLU A 55 3.89 -10.56 -6.41
N LYS A 56 2.92 -10.92 -7.24
CA LYS A 56 2.39 -10.00 -8.26
C LYS A 56 1.73 -8.78 -7.64
N LYS A 57 0.84 -8.95 -6.65
CA LYS A 57 0.20 -7.82 -5.95
C LYS A 57 1.21 -6.89 -5.31
N ILE A 58 2.23 -7.43 -4.64
CA ILE A 58 3.31 -6.65 -4.03
C ILE A 58 4.07 -5.86 -5.09
N SER A 59 4.36 -6.48 -6.24
CA SER A 59 5.01 -5.79 -7.37
C SER A 59 4.14 -4.64 -7.90
N ASP A 60 2.84 -4.86 -8.07
CA ASP A 60 1.91 -3.84 -8.55
C ASP A 60 1.83 -2.66 -7.57
N ILE A 61 1.67 -2.93 -6.28
CA ILE A 61 1.69 -1.91 -5.21
C ILE A 61 3.00 -1.11 -5.23
N LYS A 62 4.15 -1.79 -5.39
CA LYS A 62 5.46 -1.12 -5.45
C LYS A 62 5.55 -0.16 -6.64
N ASN A 63 4.99 -0.54 -7.79
CA ASN A 63 4.94 0.31 -8.98
C ASN A 63 4.02 1.52 -8.77
N GLU A 64 2.84 1.32 -8.18
CA GLU A 64 1.92 2.41 -7.83
C GLU A 64 2.56 3.40 -6.86
N ILE A 65 3.21 2.91 -5.80
CA ILE A 65 3.94 3.75 -4.83
C ILE A 65 5.04 4.55 -5.55
N SER A 66 5.77 3.93 -6.47
CA SER A 66 6.83 4.61 -7.22
C SER A 66 6.25 5.75 -8.08
N SER A 67 5.12 5.52 -8.75
CA SER A 67 4.41 6.54 -9.53
C SER A 67 3.90 7.70 -8.67
N ILE A 68 3.39 7.41 -7.47
CA ILE A 68 2.97 8.42 -6.50
C ILE A 68 4.17 9.26 -6.06
N ILE A 69 5.31 8.63 -5.75
CA ILE A 69 6.54 9.33 -5.35
C ILE A 69 7.02 10.28 -6.47
N GLU A 70 6.98 9.84 -7.72
CA GLU A 70 7.32 10.69 -8.87
C GLU A 70 6.37 11.87 -9.00
N SER A 71 5.07 11.64 -8.81
CA SER A 71 4.05 12.69 -8.83
C SER A 71 4.26 13.72 -7.72
N ILE A 72 4.59 13.26 -6.51
CA ILE A 72 4.93 14.14 -5.37
C ILE A 72 6.16 14.98 -5.70
N LYS A 73 7.24 14.38 -6.22
CA LYS A 73 8.45 15.13 -6.64
C LYS A 73 8.13 16.19 -7.72
N ALA A 74 7.22 15.88 -8.64
CA ALA A 74 6.79 16.84 -9.66
C ALA A 74 5.98 18.00 -9.06
N ILE A 75 5.13 17.73 -8.07
CA ILE A 75 4.37 18.76 -7.33
C ILE A 75 5.33 19.65 -6.54
N ASP A 76 6.30 19.06 -5.85
CA ASP A 76 7.31 19.76 -5.05
C ASP A 76 8.09 20.75 -5.92
N LYS A 77 8.62 20.28 -7.05
CA LYS A 77 9.32 21.12 -8.04
C LYS A 77 8.47 22.26 -8.59
N LYS A 78 7.17 22.01 -8.85
CA LYS A 78 6.24 23.06 -9.32
C LYS A 78 5.98 24.09 -8.21
N THR A 79 5.91 23.64 -6.97
CA THR A 79 5.70 24.49 -5.79
C THR A 79 6.88 25.41 -5.57
N ASP A 80 8.11 24.90 -5.64
CA ASP A 80 9.33 25.70 -5.57
C ASP A 80 9.37 26.78 -6.66
N GLN A 81 9.09 26.39 -7.91
CA GLN A 81 9.04 27.33 -9.03
C GLN A 81 7.97 28.41 -8.83
N PHE A 82 6.82 28.05 -8.26
CA PHE A 82 5.77 29.00 -7.95
C PHE A 82 6.20 29.96 -6.83
N ALA A 83 6.79 29.45 -5.76
CA ALA A 83 7.31 30.27 -4.66
C ALA A 83 8.34 31.28 -5.16
N THR A 84 9.32 30.85 -5.97
CA THR A 84 10.31 31.75 -6.58
C THR A 84 9.66 32.81 -7.47
N LYS A 85 8.64 32.46 -8.27
CA LYS A 85 7.92 33.44 -9.10
C LYS A 85 7.22 34.50 -8.24
N VAL A 86 6.61 34.10 -7.12
CA VAL A 86 5.96 35.03 -6.18
C VAL A 86 7.00 35.94 -5.52
N GLU A 87 8.15 35.41 -5.13
CA GLU A 87 9.26 36.21 -4.58
C GLU A 87 9.78 37.23 -5.59
N LEU A 88 9.97 36.82 -6.85
CA LEU A 88 10.37 37.74 -7.93
C LEU A 88 9.33 38.85 -8.17
N GLN A 89 8.04 38.53 -8.09
CA GLN A 89 6.99 39.55 -8.17
C GLN A 89 7.06 40.56 -7.01
N LYS A 90 7.31 40.10 -5.78
CA LYS A 90 7.50 40.99 -4.63
C LYS A 90 8.71 41.89 -4.81
N ILE A 91 9.82 41.36 -5.30
CA ILE A 91 11.04 42.15 -5.60
C ILE A 91 10.74 43.17 -6.70
N LYS A 92 10.01 42.78 -7.75
CA LYS A 92 9.62 43.70 -8.83
C LYS A 92 8.79 44.87 -8.31
N ILE A 93 7.78 44.61 -7.49
CA ILE A 93 6.95 45.67 -6.87
C ILE A 93 7.83 46.59 -6.01
N LEU A 94 8.73 46.02 -5.21
CA LEU A 94 9.61 46.80 -4.35
C LEU A 94 10.55 47.69 -5.18
N LEU A 95 11.10 47.18 -6.28
CA LEU A 95 11.88 47.97 -7.23
C LEU A 95 11.05 49.07 -7.90
N GLU A 96 9.81 48.80 -8.30
CA GLU A 96 8.93 49.82 -8.88
C GLU A 96 8.62 50.96 -7.90
N VAL A 97 8.43 50.65 -6.61
CA VAL A 97 8.20 51.65 -5.54
C VAL A 97 9.45 52.50 -5.28
N PHE A 98 10.62 51.86 -5.21
CA PHE A 98 11.88 52.54 -4.90
C PHE A 98 12.58 53.18 -6.10
N ASN A 99 12.17 52.86 -7.33
CA ASN A 99 12.78 53.41 -8.53
C ASN A 99 12.50 54.92 -8.65
N PRO A 100 13.51 55.79 -8.50
CA PRO A 100 13.31 57.24 -8.54
C PRO A 100 12.93 57.77 -9.94
N LEU A 101 13.04 56.95 -10.99
CA LEU A 101 12.65 57.31 -12.35
C LEU A 101 11.16 57.06 -12.65
N THR A 102 10.51 56.15 -11.91
CA THR A 102 9.07 55.82 -12.07
C THR A 102 8.23 56.21 -10.85
N SER A 103 8.87 56.43 -9.70
CA SER A 103 8.22 56.88 -8.48
C SER A 103 7.88 58.36 -8.61
N ASN A 104 6.58 58.65 -8.72
CA ASN A 104 6.09 60.01 -8.48
C ASN A 104 6.29 60.29 -6.98
N PHE A 105 7.27 61.13 -6.65
CA PHE A 105 7.44 61.62 -5.28
C PHE A 105 6.17 62.37 -4.88
N VAL A 106 5.38 61.77 -3.99
CA VAL A 106 4.19 62.39 -3.41
C VAL A 106 4.52 62.81 -1.98
N LEU A 107 4.18 64.03 -1.60
CA LEU A 107 4.33 64.48 -0.22
C LEU A 107 3.35 63.71 0.68
N LYS A 108 3.74 63.49 1.94
CA LYS A 108 2.94 62.72 2.91
C LYS A 108 1.50 63.28 3.05
N GLU A 109 1.38 64.60 3.00
CA GLU A 109 0.13 65.34 3.09
C GLU A 109 -0.79 65.10 1.88
N GLU A 110 -0.24 65.02 0.66
CA GLU A 110 -1.01 64.72 -0.55
C GLU A 110 -1.50 63.27 -0.56
N LEU A 111 -0.73 62.35 0.00
CA LEU A 111 -1.09 60.94 0.11
C LEU A 111 -2.22 60.73 1.13
N GLU A 112 -2.13 61.40 2.28
CA GLU A 112 -3.18 61.38 3.32
C GLU A 112 -4.48 61.99 2.82
N SER A 113 -4.41 63.11 2.10
CA SER A 113 -5.58 63.77 1.49
C SER A 113 -6.31 62.85 0.48
N LYS A 114 -5.57 62.20 -0.43
CA LYS A 114 -6.15 61.23 -1.38
C LYS A 114 -6.75 60.00 -0.70
N LEU A 115 -6.14 59.53 0.40
CA LEU A 115 -6.66 58.41 1.20
C LEU A 115 -7.97 58.76 1.91
N GLU A 116 -8.11 59.98 2.41
CA GLU A 116 -9.36 60.46 3.00
C GLU A 116 -10.47 60.64 1.95
N GLU A 117 -10.15 61.13 0.75
CA GLU A 117 -11.09 61.21 -0.36
C GLU A 117 -11.61 59.84 -0.79
N LEU A 118 -10.71 58.83 -0.88
CA LEU A 118 -11.06 57.45 -1.17
C LEU A 118 -11.95 56.83 -0.09
N LYS A 119 -11.64 57.06 1.19
CA LYS A 119 -12.51 56.60 2.29
C LYS A 119 -13.91 57.23 2.18
N LYS A 120 -13.98 58.53 1.92
CA LYS A 120 -15.25 59.26 1.76
C LYS A 120 -16.03 58.78 0.52
N SER A 121 -15.37 58.42 -0.57
CA SER A 121 -16.05 57.92 -1.78
C SER A 121 -16.59 56.50 -1.61
N ILE A 122 -15.86 55.62 -0.93
CA ILE A 122 -16.33 54.27 -0.56
C ILE A 122 -17.52 54.35 0.40
N LEU A 123 -17.44 55.20 1.43
CA LEU A 123 -18.55 55.46 2.36
C LEU A 123 -19.80 56.06 1.66
N LYS A 124 -19.63 56.83 0.59
CA LYS A 124 -20.75 57.35 -0.23
C LYS A 124 -21.37 56.29 -1.15
N GLN A 125 -20.61 55.26 -1.54
CA GLN A 125 -21.12 54.15 -2.33
C GLN A 125 -21.90 53.14 -1.47
N GLU A 126 -21.46 52.89 -0.23
CA GLU A 126 -22.18 52.04 0.73
C GLU A 126 -23.50 52.67 1.23
N ASN A 127 -23.58 54.00 1.32
CA ASN A 127 -24.80 54.72 1.72
C ASN A 127 -25.77 55.01 0.56
N LYS A 128 -25.55 54.41 -0.63
CA LYS A 128 -26.41 54.56 -1.82
C LYS A 128 -27.23 53.30 -2.14
N ILE A 129 -27.28 52.34 -1.20
CA ILE A 129 -28.17 51.17 -1.22
C ILE A 129 -29.39 51.46 -0.34
#